data_AF-A0A3E1Y7G6-F1
#
_entry.id   AF-A0A3E1Y7G6-F1
#
_cell.length_a   1.000
_cell.length_b   1.000
_cell.length_c   1.000
_cell.angle_alpha   90.00
_cell.angle_beta   90.00
_cell.angle_gamma   90.00
#
_symmetry.space_group_name_H-M   'P 1'
#
loop_
_entity.id
_entity.type
_entity.pdbx_description
1 polymer ?
#
loop_
_entity_poly.entity_id
_entity_poly.type
_entity_poly.pdbx_seq_one_letter_code
_entity_poly.pdbx_strand_id
1 'polypeptide(L)'
;MNVQIQTVHFDADSKLIDHVNKKIQKLNTFYDRIVSVDVFLKLDNFAHQIKDKTAEIRVRIPRQDLFVKHESKSFEESFDLAFDSLVNQVKRKKEKKFQ
;
A
#
# COMPACT_ATOMS: atom_id res chain seq x y z
N MET A 1 -15.51 -0.56 -0.88
CA MET A 1 -14.10 -0.70 -0.48
C MET A 1 -13.88 0.03 0.84
N ASN A 2 -13.32 -0.65 1.84
CA ASN A 2 -12.96 -0.06 3.14
C ASN A 2 -11.46 0.22 3.15
N VAL A 3 -11.02 1.44 3.50
CA VAL A 3 -9.60 1.82 3.57
C VAL A 3 -9.25 2.10 5.01
N GLN A 4 -8.31 1.34 5.57
CA GLN A 4 -7.75 1.61 6.89
C GLN A 4 -6.29 2.01 6.73
N ILE A 5 -5.90 3.11 7.37
CA ILE A 5 -4.52 3.58 7.40
C ILE A 5 -4.07 3.50 8.85
N GLN A 6 -2.95 2.81 9.08
CA GLN A 6 -2.36 2.61 10.39
C GLN A 6 -0.92 3.11 10.34
N THR A 7 -0.54 3.95 11.30
CA THR A 7 0.81 4.48 11.43
C THR A 7 1.45 3.90 12.68
N VAL A 8 2.69 3.44 12.56
CA VAL A 8 3.42 2.78 13.66
C VAL A 8 4.72 3.55 13.90
N HIS A 9 4.95 3.94 15.15
CA HIS A 9 6.11 4.73 15.59
C HIS A 9 6.23 6.15 15.00
N PHE A 10 5.20 6.64 14.30
CA PHE A 10 5.12 8.03 13.86
C PHE A 10 3.67 8.48 13.66
N ASP A 11 3.46 9.80 13.65
CA ASP A 11 2.22 10.44 13.23
C ASP A 11 2.30 10.82 11.75
N ALA A 12 1.38 10.30 10.94
CA ALA A 12 1.29 10.72 9.54
C ALA A 12 0.59 12.07 9.43
N ASP A 13 1.22 13.00 8.71
CA ASP A 13 0.59 14.26 8.33
C ASP A 13 -0.65 14.02 7.45
N SER A 14 -1.63 14.91 7.56
CA SER A 14 -2.85 14.86 6.75
C SER A 14 -2.56 14.84 5.25
N LYS A 15 -1.48 15.49 4.80
CA LYS A 15 -1.04 15.45 3.40
C LYS A 15 -0.65 14.04 2.94
N LEU A 16 0.03 13.28 3.78
CA LEU A 16 0.43 11.91 3.48
C LEU A 16 -0.80 10.99 3.42
N ILE A 17 -1.71 11.15 4.40
CA ILE A 17 -2.97 10.41 4.42
C ILE A 17 -3.81 10.72 3.18
N ASP A 18 -3.90 11.97 2.75
CA ASP A 18 -4.60 12.36 1.52
C ASP A 18 -3.93 11.77 0.27
N HIS A 19 -2.59 11.81 0.20
CA HIS A 19 -1.82 11.20 -0.88
C HIS A 19 -2.11 9.71 -1.01
N VAL A 20 -2.03 8.97 0.11
CA VAL A 20 -2.31 7.53 0.17
C VAL A 20 -3.75 7.26 -0.25
N ASN A 21 -4.72 7.97 0.32
CA ASN A 21 -6.13 7.80 -0.03
C ASN A 21 -6.38 8.04 -1.52
N LYS A 22 -5.83 9.12 -2.09
CA LYS A 22 -6.01 9.48 -3.50
C LYS A 22 -5.44 8.42 -4.44
N LYS A 23 -4.30 7.81 -4.11
CA LYS A 23 -3.73 6.70 -4.90
C LYS A 23 -4.51 5.41 -4.73
N ILE A 24 -4.89 5.06 -3.50
CA ILE A 24 -5.71 3.88 -3.22
C ILE A 24 -7.08 3.98 -3.93
N GLN A 25 -7.68 5.17 -4.05
CA GLN A 25 -8.87 5.41 -4.87
C GLN A 25 -8.65 5.11 -6.36
N LYS A 26 -7.46 5.43 -6.91
CA LYS A 26 -7.09 5.03 -8.28
C LYS A 26 -6.97 3.52 -8.44
N LEU A 27 -6.51 2.80 -7.41
CA LEU A 27 -6.46 1.34 -7.46
C LEU A 27 -7.86 0.74 -7.68
N ASN A 28 -8.86 1.30 -7.01
CA ASN A 28 -10.25 0.86 -7.14
C ASN A 28 -10.76 0.98 -8.59
N THR A 29 -10.31 1.99 -9.33
CA THR A 29 -10.65 2.14 -10.76
C THR A 29 -9.99 1.08 -11.65
N PHE A 30 -8.84 0.53 -11.27
CA PHE A 30 -8.20 -0.58 -11.99
C PHE A 30 -8.83 -1.94 -11.63
N TYR A 31 -9.30 -2.11 -10.39
CA TYR A 31 -9.85 -3.36 -9.89
C TYR A 31 -11.04 -3.12 -8.96
N ASP A 32 -12.24 -3.36 -9.49
CA ASP A 32 -13.50 -3.13 -8.77
C ASP A 32 -13.80 -4.19 -7.70
N ARG A 33 -13.11 -5.34 -7.75
CA ARG A 33 -13.32 -6.45 -6.81
C ARG A 33 -12.46 -6.32 -5.54
N ILE A 34 -12.24 -5.11 -5.02
CA ILE A 34 -11.53 -4.90 -3.75
C ILE A 34 -12.53 -4.87 -2.60
N VAL A 35 -12.36 -5.79 -1.65
CA VAL A 35 -13.17 -5.85 -0.42
C VAL A 35 -12.69 -4.78 0.56
N SER A 36 -11.42 -4.86 0.95
CA SER A 36 -10.77 -3.94 1.89
C SER A 36 -9.31 -3.69 1.52
N VAL A 37 -8.80 -2.55 1.94
CA VAL A 37 -7.40 -2.15 1.83
C VAL A 37 -6.94 -1.70 3.20
N ASP A 38 -5.88 -2.32 3.70
CA ASP A 38 -5.22 -1.95 4.94
C ASP A 38 -3.81 -1.45 4.59
N VAL A 39 -3.51 -0.20 4.89
CA VAL A 39 -2.21 0.43 4.69
C VAL A 39 -1.53 0.58 6.03
N PHE A 40 -0.35 0.01 6.18
CA PHE A 40 0.49 0.19 7.36
C PHE A 40 1.72 0.99 6.97
N LEU A 41 1.89 2.13 7.60
CA LEU A 41 3.09 2.95 7.49
C LEU A 41 3.89 2.74 8.78
N LYS A 42 5.13 2.28 8.66
CA LYS A 42 6.02 2.07 9.79
C LYS A 42 7.25 2.92 9.61
N LEU A 43 7.66 3.58 10.68
CA LEU A 43 8.94 4.28 10.72
C LEU A 43 9.92 3.45 11.53
N ASP A 44 10.91 2.89 10.85
CA ASP A 44 11.97 2.13 11.50
C ASP A 44 13.09 3.08 11.94
N ASN A 45 13.49 2.98 13.20
CA ASN A 45 14.59 3.75 13.78
C ASN A 45 15.71 2.77 14.14
N PHE A 46 16.40 2.23 13.14
CA PHE A 46 17.64 1.51 13.39
C PHE A 46 18.71 2.48 13.87
N ALA A 47 19.38 2.06 14.94
CA ALA A 47 19.96 2.90 15.98
C ALA A 47 21.07 3.87 15.58
N HIS A 48 21.43 4.13 14.30
CA HIS A 48 22.46 5.14 14.04
C HIS A 48 22.44 5.98 12.74
N GLN A 49 21.85 5.64 11.58
CA GLN A 49 22.07 6.52 10.39
C GLN A 49 20.95 6.68 9.36
N ILE A 50 19.89 5.85 9.30
CA ILE A 50 18.81 6.01 8.30
C ILE A 50 17.46 5.64 8.91
N LYS A 51 16.47 6.53 8.78
CA LYS A 51 15.07 6.23 9.11
C LYS A 51 14.44 5.54 7.91
N ASP A 52 14.39 4.22 7.94
CA ASP A 52 13.73 3.47 6.87
C ASP A 52 12.22 3.57 7.06
N LYS A 53 11.57 4.16 6.06
CA LYS A 53 10.13 4.30 6.03
C LYS A 53 9.60 3.10 5.30
N THR A 54 8.79 2.31 5.98
CA THR A 54 8.19 1.11 5.41
C THR A 54 6.72 1.39 5.12
N ALA A 55 6.29 1.08 3.90
CA ALA A 55 4.91 1.10 3.49
C ALA A 55 4.46 -0.32 3.14
N GLU A 56 3.48 -0.81 3.88
CA GLU A 56 2.82 -2.10 3.68
C GLU A 56 1.39 -1.84 3.20
N ILE A 57 0.99 -2.49 2.12
CA ILE A 57 -0.37 -2.41 1.59
C ILE A 57 -0.92 -3.83 1.49
N ARG A 58 -2.03 -4.06 2.19
CA ARG A 58 -2.77 -5.31 2.16
C ARG A 58 -4.10 -5.07 1.48
N VAL A 59 -4.38 -5.81 0.42
CA VAL A 59 -5.64 -5.72 -0.32
C VAL A 59 -6.35 -7.05 -0.23
N ARG A 60 -7.53 -7.06 0.38
CA ARG A 60 -8.40 -8.21 0.39
C ARG A 60 -9.27 -8.20 -0.86
N ILE A 61 -9.21 -9.26 -1.64
CA ILE A 61 -10.07 -9.47 -2.80
C ILE A 61 -10.90 -10.75 -2.61
N PRO A 62 -12.03 -10.92 -3.29
CA PRO A 62 -12.79 -12.15 -3.22
C PRO A 62 -11.90 -13.34 -3.63
N ARG A 63 -11.81 -14.32 -2.73
CA ARG A 63 -11.05 -15.59 -2.86
C ARG A 63 -9.54 -15.49 -2.60
N GLN A 64 -8.98 -14.33 -2.25
CA GLN A 64 -7.55 -14.21 -1.95
C GLN A 64 -7.20 -12.88 -1.25
N ASP A 65 -6.12 -12.86 -0.48
CA ASP A 65 -5.49 -11.62 -0.02
C ASP A 65 -4.20 -11.33 -0.80
N LEU A 66 -3.99 -10.07 -1.14
CA LEU A 66 -2.75 -9.54 -1.70
C LEU A 66 -2.03 -8.74 -0.63
N PHE A 67 -0.71 -8.89 -0.59
CA PHE A 67 0.14 -8.15 0.34
C PHE A 67 1.40 -7.71 -0.39
N VAL A 68 1.75 -6.44 -0.20
CA VAL A 68 3.00 -5.85 -0.66
C VAL A 68 3.62 -5.06 0.49
N LYS A 69 4.95 -5.08 0.54
CA LYS A 69 5.73 -4.25 1.45
C LYS A 69 6.92 -3.66 0.70
N HIS A 70 7.23 -2.41 0.97
CA HIS A 70 8.44 -1.74 0.49
C HIS A 70 8.99 -0.82 1.55
N GLU A 71 10.32 -0.69 1.58
CA GLU A 71 11.07 0.17 2.47
C GLU A 71 11.91 1.14 1.64
N SER A 72 11.90 2.42 2.00
CA SER A 72 12.68 3.45 1.32
C SER A 72 12.98 4.65 2.23
N LYS A 73 13.72 5.62 1.71
CA LYS A 73 14.10 6.84 2.44
C LYS A 73 12.92 7.81 2.66
N SER A 74 11.85 7.66 1.88
CA SER A 74 10.64 8.50 1.89
C SER A 74 9.37 7.65 1.88
N PHE A 75 8.34 8.10 2.62
CA PHE A 75 7.04 7.40 2.67
C PHE A 75 6.37 7.41 1.30
N GLU A 76 6.46 8.53 0.58
CA GLU A 76 5.94 8.66 -0.79
C GLU A 76 6.58 7.63 -1.72
N GLU A 77 7.91 7.50 -1.71
CA GLU A 77 8.65 6.54 -2.54
C GLU A 77 8.29 5.09 -2.18
N SER A 78 8.30 4.76 -0.88
CA SER A 78 7.95 3.43 -0.38
C SER A 78 6.53 3.05 -0.79
N PHE A 79 5.61 4.00 -0.66
CA PHE A 79 4.21 3.82 -1.03
C PHE A 79 4.04 3.71 -2.55
N ASP A 80 4.74 4.51 -3.35
CA ASP A 80 4.70 4.42 -4.82
C ASP A 80 5.19 3.06 -5.31
N LEU A 81 6.31 2.56 -4.76
CA LEU A 81 6.87 1.26 -5.09
C LEU A 81 5.94 0.10 -4.68
N ALA A 82 5.35 0.19 -3.47
CA ALA A 82 4.34 -0.75 -3.02
C ALA A 82 3.10 -0.73 -3.92
N PHE A 83 2.62 0.45 -4.27
CA PHE A 83 1.46 0.64 -5.12
C PHE A 83 1.67 0.07 -6.52
N ASP A 84 2.80 0.35 -7.16
CA ASP A 84 3.12 -0.19 -8.49
C ASP A 84 3.21 -1.73 -8.46
N SER A 85 3.91 -2.27 -7.46
CA SER A 85 4.01 -3.72 -7.24
C SER A 85 2.64 -4.37 -7.08
N LEU A 86 1.74 -3.73 -6.34
CA LEU A 86 0.37 -4.18 -6.12
C LEU A 86 -0.45 -4.13 -7.40
N VAL A 87 -0.40 -3.03 -8.16
CA VAL A 87 -1.07 -2.90 -9.46
C VAL A 87 -0.62 -4.02 -10.40
N ASN A 88 0.69 -4.28 -10.47
CA ASN A 88 1.24 -5.36 -11.28
C ASN A 88 0.75 -6.75 -10.82
N GLN A 89 0.69 -7.00 -9.51
CA GLN A 89 0.13 -8.26 -8.98
C GLN A 89 -1.35 -8.42 -9.32
N VAL A 90 -2.15 -7.35 -9.16
CA VAL A 90 -3.58 -7.35 -9.47
C VAL A 90 -3.82 -7.60 -10.97
N LYS A 91 -3.06 -6.93 -11.85
CA LYS A 91 -3.10 -7.15 -13.31
C LYS A 91 -2.77 -8.60 -13.67
N ARG A 92 -1.63 -9.12 -13.19
CA ARG A 92 -1.22 -10.52 -13.43
C ARG A 92 -2.26 -11.53 -12.93
N LYS A 93 -2.85 -11.29 -11.76
CA LYS A 93 -3.91 -12.15 -11.19
C LYS A 93 -5.21 -12.07 -12.00
N LYS A 94 -5.53 -10.91 -12.57
CA LYS A 94 -6.67 -10.75 -13.48
C LYS A 94 -6.43 -11.58 -14.75
N GLU A 95 -5.27 -11.46 -15.39
CA GLU A 95 -4.91 -12.24 -16.58
C GLU A 95 -4.96 -13.75 -16.32
N LYS A 96 -4.40 -14.22 -15.20
CA LYS A 96 -4.37 -15.65 -14.86
C LYS A 96 -5.74 -16.29 -14.58
N LYS A 97 -6.79 -15.48 -14.34
CA LYS A 97 -8.18 -15.96 -14.20
C LYS A 97 -8.94 -16.01 -15.53
N PHE A 98 -8.37 -15.49 -16.61
CA PHE A 98 -8.95 -15.51 -17.96
C PHE A 98 -8.32 -16.56 -18.88
N GLN A 99 -7.55 -17.51 -18.34
CA GLN A 99 -6.93 -18.60 -19.10
C GLN A 99 -7.43 -19.95 -18.64
#